data_AF-A0A6M9QPX2-F1
#
_entry.id   AF-A0A6M9QPX2-F1
#
_cell.length_a   1.000
_cell.length_b   1.000
_cell.length_c   1.000
_cell.angle_alpha   90.00
_cell.angle_beta   90.00
_cell.angle_gamma   90.00
#
_symmetry.space_group_name_H-M   'P 1'
#
loop_
_entity.id
_entity.type
_entity.pdbx_description
1 polymer ?
#
loop_
_entity_poly.entity_id
_entity_poly.type
_entity_poly.pdbx_seq_one_letter_code
_entity_poly.pdbx_strand_id
1 'polypeptide(L)'
;MSEINYQALREVAERAIPAMERLLMLPADDDLLSEQELKDYGVDIDALNAFKFLTGPETVLALLDERERNLQYIKSRDQENEEIALTVGKLRVELEAEQKTSAARLEALDRTHKMFQREQCRAEAAEKRIAELEAREVELPDGYEPRMGHPINSGERVVMMPHHFGGWLDRFDVEHALQAAGIKFKTAGVEYE
;
A
#
# COMPACT_ATOMS: atom_id res chain seq x y z
N MET A 1 -26.25 10.50 42.84
CA MET A 1 -27.58 10.46 42.20
C MET A 1 -28.27 9.23 42.73
N SER A 2 -29.50 9.35 43.23
CA SER A 2 -30.31 8.19 43.60
C SER A 2 -30.54 7.38 42.33
N GLU A 3 -30.09 6.13 42.29
CA GLU A 3 -30.29 5.26 41.14
C GLU A 3 -31.77 4.91 41.07
N ILE A 4 -32.46 5.41 40.05
CA ILE A 4 -33.88 5.12 39.85
C ILE A 4 -33.99 3.63 39.50
N ASN A 5 -34.75 2.88 40.29
CA ASN A 5 -35.01 1.48 39.98
C ASN A 5 -36.07 1.39 38.88
N TYR A 6 -35.59 1.40 37.63
CA TYR A 6 -36.44 1.32 36.44
C TYR A 6 -37.35 0.10 36.40
N GLN A 7 -36.88 -1.04 36.88
CA GLN A 7 -37.65 -2.28 36.90
C GLN A 7 -38.79 -2.21 37.91
N ALA A 8 -38.51 -1.76 39.13
CA ALA A 8 -39.55 -1.58 40.16
C ALA A 8 -40.58 -0.53 39.73
N LEU A 9 -40.13 0.59 39.13
CA LEU A 9 -41.02 1.64 38.63
C LEU A 9 -41.95 1.12 37.52
N ARG A 10 -41.42 0.30 36.63
CA ARG A 10 -42.17 -0.34 35.55
C ARG A 10 -43.20 -1.32 36.08
N GLU A 11 -42.83 -2.19 37.02
CA GLU A 11 -43.74 -3.17 37.61
C GLU A 11 -44.92 -2.52 38.34
N VAL A 12 -44.67 -1.47 39.13
CA VAL A 12 -45.77 -0.75 39.81
C VAL A 12 -46.63 0.05 38.83
N ALA A 13 -46.05 0.60 37.76
CA ALA A 13 -46.81 1.27 36.72
C ALA A 13 -47.72 0.30 35.96
N GLU A 14 -47.19 -0.85 35.53
CA GLU A 14 -47.94 -1.89 34.84
C GLU A 14 -49.11 -2.43 35.68
N ARG A 15 -48.93 -2.56 37.01
CA ARG A 15 -50.00 -2.97 37.93
C ARG A 15 -51.01 -1.86 38.23
N ALA A 16 -50.58 -0.60 38.25
CA ALA A 16 -51.43 0.56 38.54
C ALA A 16 -52.34 0.95 37.36
N ILE A 17 -51.92 0.73 36.11
CA ILE A 17 -52.73 1.04 34.90
C ILE A 17 -54.15 0.42 34.97
N PRO A 18 -54.33 -0.91 35.11
CA PRO A 18 -55.67 -1.49 35.16
C PRO A 18 -56.44 -1.10 36.42
N ALA A 19 -55.74 -0.82 37.53
CA ALA A 19 -56.37 -0.33 38.76
C ALA A 19 -56.94 1.08 38.60
N MET A 20 -56.21 1.97 37.91
CA MET A 20 -56.68 3.31 37.56
C MET A 20 -57.86 3.26 36.58
N GLU A 21 -57.81 2.38 35.58
CA GLU A 21 -58.90 2.18 34.63
C GLU A 21 -60.20 1.74 35.34
N ARG A 22 -60.11 0.79 36.28
CA ARG A 22 -61.29 0.37 37.06
C ARG A 22 -61.82 1.45 37.98
N LEU A 23 -60.94 2.20 38.63
CA LEU A 23 -61.33 3.34 39.46
C LEU A 23 -62.11 4.39 38.64
N LEU A 24 -61.72 4.60 37.39
CA LEU A 24 -62.38 5.54 36.47
C LEU A 24 -63.74 5.03 35.97
N MET A 25 -63.96 3.71 35.93
CA MET A 25 -65.23 3.10 35.52
C MET A 25 -66.28 3.02 36.63
N LEU A 26 -65.95 3.43 37.86
CA LEU A 26 -66.91 3.46 38.96
C LEU A 26 -68.01 4.51 38.69
N PRO A 27 -69.26 4.25 39.11
CA PRO A 27 -70.31 5.26 39.10
C PRO A 27 -69.86 6.47 39.93
N ALA A 28 -69.97 7.66 39.36
CA ALA A 28 -69.55 8.93 39.98
C ALA A 28 -70.61 9.44 40.98
N ASP A 29 -71.14 8.53 41.82
CA ASP A 29 -72.03 8.92 42.90
C ASP A 29 -71.21 9.66 43.97
N ASP A 30 -71.77 10.74 44.54
CA ASP A 30 -71.09 11.64 45.51
C ASP A 30 -70.79 10.99 46.88
N ASP A 31 -71.12 9.71 47.06
CA ASP A 31 -70.85 8.98 48.28
C ASP A 31 -69.37 8.58 48.36
N LEU A 32 -68.72 8.92 49.48
CA LEU A 32 -67.34 8.53 49.75
C LEU A 32 -67.25 7.01 49.91
N LEU A 33 -66.72 6.33 48.89
CA LEU A 33 -66.40 4.90 48.95
C LEU A 33 -65.20 4.66 49.88
N SER A 34 -65.35 3.69 50.78
CA SER A 34 -64.26 3.19 51.60
C SER A 34 -63.26 2.36 50.79
N GLU A 35 -62.05 2.18 51.32
CA GLU A 35 -61.03 1.34 50.71
C GLU A 35 -61.52 -0.12 50.51
N GLN A 36 -62.36 -0.60 51.43
CA GLN A 36 -62.94 -1.94 51.35
C GLN A 36 -63.94 -2.04 50.19
N GLU A 37 -64.80 -1.04 50.01
CA GLU A 37 -65.77 -1.01 48.90
C GLU A 37 -65.04 -0.92 47.55
N LEU A 38 -63.99 -0.11 47.46
CA LEU A 38 -63.15 -0.02 46.25
C LEU A 38 -62.48 -1.36 45.92
N LYS A 39 -62.01 -2.12 46.93
CA LYS A 39 -61.50 -3.48 46.74
C LYS A 39 -62.59 -4.44 46.28
N ASP A 40 -63.81 -4.30 46.79
CA ASP A 40 -64.96 -5.11 46.41
C ASP A 40 -65.42 -4.83 44.95
N TYR A 41 -65.23 -3.60 44.46
CA TYR A 41 -65.33 -3.26 43.02
C TYR A 41 -64.15 -3.76 42.17
N GLY A 42 -63.17 -4.44 42.79
CA GLY A 42 -62.01 -5.00 42.12
C GLY A 42 -60.93 -3.98 41.76
N VAL A 43 -60.88 -2.82 42.44
CA VAL A 43 -59.78 -1.86 42.33
C VAL A 43 -58.60 -2.33 43.18
N ASP A 44 -57.43 -2.47 42.57
CA ASP A 44 -56.19 -2.82 43.27
C ASP A 44 -55.55 -1.55 43.88
N ILE A 45 -56.03 -1.18 45.05
CA ILE A 45 -55.60 0.04 45.76
C ILE A 45 -54.15 -0.05 46.22
N ASP A 46 -53.67 -1.26 46.50
CA ASP A 46 -52.27 -1.50 46.85
C ASP A 46 -51.35 -1.20 45.65
N ALA A 47 -51.79 -1.47 44.42
CA ALA A 47 -51.06 -1.10 43.20
C ALA A 47 -50.98 0.42 43.04
N LEU A 48 -52.11 1.12 43.25
CA LEU A 48 -52.18 2.58 43.16
C LEU A 48 -51.29 3.26 44.19
N ASN A 49 -51.32 2.79 45.44
CA ASN A 49 -50.50 3.33 46.52
C ASN A 49 -49.00 3.07 46.29
N ALA A 50 -48.63 1.86 45.83
CA ALA A 50 -47.25 1.53 45.50
C ALA A 50 -46.71 2.40 44.36
N PHE A 51 -47.51 2.62 43.31
CA PHE A 51 -47.15 3.52 42.21
C PHE A 51 -46.98 4.96 42.70
N LYS A 52 -47.96 5.51 43.43
CA LYS A 52 -47.91 6.88 43.97
C LYS A 52 -46.69 7.14 44.85
N PHE A 53 -46.26 6.14 45.61
CA PHE A 53 -45.07 6.24 46.46
C PHE A 53 -43.76 6.28 45.64
N LEU A 54 -43.69 5.46 44.59
CA LEU A 54 -42.50 5.36 43.75
C LEU A 54 -42.39 6.46 42.69
N THR A 55 -43.52 7.02 42.23
CA THR A 55 -43.58 8.09 41.22
C THR A 55 -43.77 9.49 41.84
N GLY A 56 -43.06 9.75 42.93
CA GLY A 56 -42.98 11.10 43.51
C GLY A 56 -42.38 12.12 42.53
N PRO A 57 -42.59 13.44 42.76
CA PRO A 57 -42.05 14.51 41.93
C PRO A 57 -40.53 14.40 41.72
N GLU A 58 -39.79 13.96 42.73
CA GLU A 58 -38.34 13.76 42.68
C GLU A 58 -37.96 12.68 41.66
N THR A 59 -38.70 11.56 41.63
CA THR A 59 -38.47 10.48 40.67
C THR A 59 -38.78 10.93 39.25
N VAL A 60 -39.88 11.68 39.06
CA VAL A 60 -40.26 12.21 37.74
C VAL A 60 -39.23 13.21 37.22
N LEU A 61 -38.75 14.12 38.06
CA LEU A 61 -37.69 15.06 37.70
C LEU A 61 -36.39 14.33 37.34
N ALA A 62 -35.99 13.33 38.12
CA ALA A 62 -34.79 12.55 37.84
C ALA A 62 -34.88 11.79 36.50
N LEU A 63 -36.06 11.24 36.16
CA LEU A 63 -36.31 10.60 34.85
C LEU A 63 -36.23 11.61 33.69
N LEU A 64 -36.76 12.82 33.88
CA LEU A 64 -36.72 13.88 32.86
C LEU A 64 -35.29 14.38 32.64
N ASP A 65 -34.54 14.62 33.70
CA ASP A 65 -33.14 15.02 33.65
C ASP A 65 -32.28 13.96 32.95
N GLU A 66 -32.47 12.67 33.28
CA GLU A 66 -31.74 11.58 32.64
C GLU A 66 -32.11 11.46 31.16
N ARG A 67 -33.39 11.58 30.82
CA ARG A 67 -33.85 11.58 29.43
C ARG A 67 -33.23 12.72 28.64
N GLU A 68 -33.15 13.93 29.20
CA GLU A 68 -32.53 15.08 28.54
C GLU A 68 -31.03 14.85 28.30
N ARG A 69 -30.30 14.37 29.30
CA ARG A 69 -28.88 14.01 29.15
C ARG A 69 -28.67 12.93 28.10
N ASN A 70 -29.52 11.89 28.06
CA ASN A 70 -29.44 10.83 27.06
C ASN A 70 -29.69 11.36 25.65
N LEU A 71 -30.64 12.28 25.47
CA LEU A 71 -30.90 12.93 24.17
C LEU A 71 -29.71 13.80 23.73
N GLN A 72 -29.08 14.52 24.65
CA GLN A 72 -27.87 15.29 24.34
C GLN A 72 -26.70 14.37 23.97
N TYR A 73 -26.53 13.25 24.67
CA TYR A 73 -25.52 12.26 24.36
C TYR A 73 -25.69 11.67 22.95
N ILE A 74 -26.92 11.29 22.58
CA ILE A 74 -27.22 10.76 21.23
C ILE A 74 -26.86 11.80 20.17
N LYS A 75 -27.26 13.07 20.34
CA LYS A 75 -26.91 14.14 19.39
C LYS A 75 -25.40 14.30 19.22
N SER A 76 -24.65 14.30 20.32
CA SER A 76 -23.19 14.40 20.30
C SER A 76 -22.56 13.21 19.56
N ARG A 77 -23.07 12.00 19.82
CA ARG A 77 -22.61 10.77 19.14
C ARG A 77 -22.91 10.76 17.66
N ASP A 78 -24.09 11.25 17.26
CA ASP A 78 -24.45 11.34 15.84
C ASP A 78 -23.52 12.32 15.10
N GLN A 79 -23.22 13.45 15.72
CA GLN A 79 -22.26 14.43 15.16
C GLN A 79 -20.84 13.84 15.06
N GLU A 80 -20.36 13.17 16.11
CA GLU A 80 -19.06 12.49 16.10
C GLU A 80 -19.01 11.42 14.99
N ASN A 81 -20.07 10.63 14.83
CA ASN A 81 -20.16 9.61 13.78
C ASN A 81 -20.12 10.23 12.37
N GLU A 82 -20.75 11.38 12.17
CA GLU A 82 -20.69 12.12 10.90
C GLU A 82 -19.27 12.61 10.60
N GLU A 83 -18.59 13.19 11.59
CA GLU A 83 -17.20 13.63 11.46
C GLU A 83 -16.24 12.47 11.15
N ILE A 84 -16.45 11.33 11.81
CA ILE A 84 -15.71 10.08 11.54
C ILE A 84 -15.98 9.62 10.10
N ALA A 85 -17.23 9.61 9.66
CA ALA A 85 -17.59 9.19 8.31
C ALA A 85 -16.93 10.06 7.23
N LEU A 86 -16.91 11.38 7.44
CA LEU A 86 -16.23 12.32 6.55
C LEU A 86 -14.72 12.08 6.52
N THR A 87 -14.10 11.86 7.68
CA THR A 87 -12.66 11.62 7.79
C THR A 87 -12.26 10.30 7.13
N VAL A 88 -12.99 9.22 7.41
CA VAL A 88 -12.80 7.92 6.77
C VAL A 88 -13.00 8.03 5.25
N GLY A 89 -13.98 8.81 4.80
CA GLY A 89 -14.20 9.10 3.38
C GLY A 89 -12.96 9.73 2.72
N LYS A 90 -12.38 10.77 3.32
CA LYS A 90 -11.16 11.41 2.82
C LYS A 90 -9.97 10.45 2.77
N LEU A 91 -9.72 9.73 3.85
CA LEU A 91 -8.61 8.76 3.93
C LEU A 91 -8.72 7.65 2.90
N ARG A 92 -9.94 7.20 2.56
CA ARG A 92 -10.14 6.20 1.50
C ARG A 92 -9.73 6.72 0.13
N VAL A 93 -10.08 7.97 -0.19
CA VAL A 93 -9.70 8.61 -1.46
C VAL A 93 -8.19 8.79 -1.54
N GLU A 94 -7.55 9.27 -0.47
CA GLU A 94 -6.10 9.44 -0.40
C GLU A 94 -5.37 8.09 -0.54
N LEU A 95 -5.85 7.05 0.15
CA LEU A 95 -5.29 5.71 0.04
C LEU A 95 -5.40 5.14 -1.37
N GLU A 96 -6.53 5.34 -2.04
CA GLU A 96 -6.70 4.88 -3.43
C GLU A 96 -5.75 5.62 -4.38
N ALA A 97 -5.56 6.92 -4.18
CA ALA A 97 -4.60 7.71 -4.96
C ALA A 97 -3.16 7.20 -4.77
N GLU A 98 -2.75 6.95 -3.53
CA GLU A 98 -1.41 6.44 -3.21
C GLU A 98 -1.19 4.99 -3.72
N GLN A 99 -2.24 4.17 -3.71
CA GLN A 99 -2.19 2.83 -4.33
C GLN A 99 -1.99 2.92 -5.85
N LYS A 100 -2.64 3.87 -6.52
CA LYS A 100 -2.45 4.08 -7.97
C LYS A 100 -1.04 4.58 -8.29
N THR A 101 -0.50 5.52 -7.51
CA THR A 101 0.85 6.04 -7.71
C THR A 101 1.91 4.97 -7.46
N SER A 102 1.77 4.19 -6.39
CA SER A 102 2.68 3.09 -6.07
C SER A 102 2.63 1.96 -7.12
N ALA A 103 1.45 1.60 -7.61
CA ALA A 103 1.30 0.64 -8.70
C ALA A 103 2.01 1.12 -9.99
N ALA A 104 1.77 2.38 -10.39
CA ALA A 104 2.44 2.97 -11.55
C ALA A 104 3.97 3.00 -11.38
N ARG A 105 4.45 3.28 -10.16
CA ARG A 105 5.88 3.27 -9.84
C ARG A 105 6.50 1.87 -9.95
N LEU A 106 5.79 0.84 -9.50
CA LEU A 106 6.23 -0.55 -9.64
C LEU A 106 6.34 -0.97 -11.11
N GLU A 107 5.37 -0.59 -11.95
CA GLU A 107 5.45 -0.85 -13.39
C GLU A 107 6.64 -0.15 -14.04
N ALA A 108 6.91 1.10 -13.67
CA ALA A 108 8.07 1.84 -14.16
C ALA A 108 9.37 1.13 -13.77
N LEU A 109 9.48 0.66 -12.52
CA LEU A 109 10.65 -0.07 -12.03
C LEU A 109 10.86 -1.36 -12.82
N ASP A 110 9.83 -2.16 -13.05
CA ASP A 110 9.91 -3.40 -13.83
C ASP A 110 10.40 -3.14 -15.27
N ARG A 111 9.91 -2.07 -15.91
CA ARG A 111 10.38 -1.66 -17.24
C ARG A 111 11.86 -1.30 -17.22
N THR A 112 12.31 -0.51 -16.23
CA THR A 112 13.73 -0.15 -16.10
C THR A 112 14.62 -1.35 -15.82
N HIS A 113 14.15 -2.29 -14.99
CA HIS A 113 14.87 -3.53 -14.71
C HIS A 113 15.06 -4.37 -15.97
N LYS A 114 13.99 -4.55 -16.77
CA LYS A 114 14.07 -5.27 -18.04
C LYS A 114 15.05 -4.63 -19.03
N MET A 115 15.07 -3.31 -19.11
CA MET A 115 16.03 -2.59 -19.96
C MET A 115 17.46 -2.80 -19.48
N PHE A 116 17.70 -2.68 -18.17
CA PHE A 116 19.01 -2.91 -17.58
C PHE A 116 19.49 -4.34 -17.81
N GLN A 117 18.63 -5.35 -17.63
CA GLN A 117 18.96 -6.75 -17.91
C GLN A 117 19.36 -6.96 -19.38
N ARG A 118 18.66 -6.32 -20.32
CA ARG A 118 19.04 -6.39 -21.75
C ARG A 118 20.38 -5.73 -22.04
N GLU A 119 20.71 -4.64 -21.35
CA GLU A 119 22.05 -4.02 -21.45
C GLU A 119 23.11 -4.95 -20.87
N GLN A 120 22.85 -5.59 -19.71
CA GLN A 120 23.78 -6.56 -19.12
C GLN A 120 24.04 -7.74 -20.07
N CYS A 121 23.00 -8.37 -20.64
CA CYS A 121 23.21 -9.45 -21.60
C CYS A 121 24.00 -9.00 -22.84
N ARG A 122 23.81 -7.75 -23.28
CA ARG A 122 24.59 -7.18 -24.40
C ARG A 122 26.04 -6.96 -24.02
N ALA A 123 26.30 -6.42 -22.83
CA ALA A 123 27.65 -6.23 -22.31
C ALA A 123 28.37 -7.57 -22.17
N GLU A 124 27.73 -8.57 -21.55
CA GLU A 124 28.30 -9.93 -21.42
C GLU A 124 28.61 -10.56 -22.78
N ALA A 125 27.75 -10.38 -23.79
CA ALA A 125 27.99 -10.88 -25.14
C ALA A 125 29.17 -10.17 -25.81
N ALA A 126 29.30 -8.85 -25.61
CA ALA A 126 30.43 -8.07 -26.11
C ALA A 126 31.74 -8.47 -25.42
N GLU A 127 31.73 -8.66 -24.10
CA GLU A 127 32.89 -9.15 -23.33
C GLU A 127 33.34 -10.53 -23.81
N LYS A 128 32.41 -11.46 -24.03
CA LYS A 128 32.72 -12.77 -24.62
C LYS A 128 33.33 -12.64 -26.02
N ARG A 129 32.81 -11.73 -26.84
CA ARG A 129 33.35 -11.48 -28.18
C ARG A 129 34.74 -10.86 -28.13
N ILE A 130 35.01 -9.95 -27.19
CA ILE A 130 36.34 -9.38 -26.97
C ILE A 130 37.30 -10.49 -26.54
N ALA A 131 36.94 -11.31 -25.56
CA ALA A 131 37.76 -12.43 -25.12
C ALA A 131 38.06 -13.43 -26.26
N GLU A 132 37.07 -13.73 -27.11
CA GLU A 132 37.27 -14.56 -28.31
C GLU A 132 38.24 -13.91 -29.31
N LEU A 133 38.12 -12.60 -29.54
CA LEU A 133 39.01 -11.86 -30.43
C LEU A 133 40.43 -11.72 -29.86
N GLU A 134 40.58 -11.54 -28.56
CA GLU A 134 41.87 -11.48 -27.86
C GLU A 134 42.56 -12.85 -27.82
N ALA A 135 41.79 -13.94 -27.73
CA ALA A 135 42.31 -15.30 -27.81
C ALA A 135 42.62 -15.76 -29.25
N ARG A 136 42.18 -15.03 -30.28
CA ARG A 136 42.41 -15.40 -31.67
C ARG A 136 43.86 -15.14 -32.05
N GLU A 137 44.61 -16.22 -32.24
CA GLU A 137 45.94 -16.19 -32.82
C GLU A 137 45.85 -15.94 -34.33
N VAL A 138 46.72 -15.07 -34.84
CA VAL A 138 46.77 -14.71 -36.27
C VAL A 138 47.89 -15.50 -36.91
N GLU A 139 47.54 -16.46 -37.75
CA GLU A 139 48.51 -17.16 -38.59
C GLU A 139 48.95 -16.25 -39.74
N LEU A 140 50.26 -16.13 -39.91
CA LEU A 140 50.86 -15.36 -40.98
C LEU A 140 51.01 -16.24 -42.23
N PRO A 141 51.00 -15.65 -43.45
CA PRO A 141 51.26 -16.41 -44.67
C PRO A 141 52.62 -17.12 -44.66
N ASP A 142 52.70 -18.25 -45.37
CA ASP A 142 53.94 -19.01 -45.52
C ASP A 142 55.08 -18.13 -46.06
N GLY A 143 56.21 -18.14 -45.35
CA GLY A 143 57.40 -17.35 -45.69
C GLY A 143 57.66 -16.15 -44.79
N TYR A 144 56.78 -15.79 -43.86
CA TYR A 144 57.02 -14.72 -42.89
C TYR A 144 57.29 -15.31 -41.49
N GLU A 145 58.54 -15.24 -41.02
CA GLU A 145 58.94 -15.74 -39.70
C GLU A 145 59.32 -14.58 -38.75
N PRO A 146 58.78 -14.53 -37.52
CA PRO A 146 59.24 -13.61 -36.49
C PRO A 146 60.66 -13.98 -36.04
N ARG A 147 61.64 -13.09 -36.22
CA ARG A 147 63.02 -13.30 -35.74
C ARG A 147 63.47 -12.25 -34.73
N MET A 148 64.24 -12.68 -33.74
CA MET A 148 65.05 -11.76 -32.94
C MET A 148 66.16 -11.17 -33.82
N GLY A 149 66.22 -9.84 -33.87
CA GLY A 149 67.44 -9.17 -34.33
C GLY A 149 67.19 -7.92 -35.16
N HIS A 150 67.47 -6.77 -34.54
CA HIS A 150 67.97 -5.60 -35.24
C HIS A 150 69.44 -5.40 -34.81
N PRO A 151 70.40 -5.14 -35.73
CA PRO A 151 71.78 -4.78 -35.34
C PRO A 151 71.91 -3.52 -34.46
N ILE A 152 70.87 -2.68 -34.42
CA ILE A 152 70.83 -1.40 -33.69
C ILE A 152 70.00 -1.52 -32.40
N ASN A 153 69.17 -2.57 -32.25
CA ASN A 153 68.35 -2.83 -31.06
C ASN A 153 68.15 -4.35 -30.90
N SER A 154 69.19 -5.04 -30.40
CA SER A 154 69.24 -6.50 -30.28
C SER A 154 68.41 -7.08 -29.12
N GLY A 155 67.88 -6.24 -28.23
CA GLY A 155 67.27 -6.68 -26.97
C GLY A 155 65.75 -6.83 -26.95
N GLU A 156 64.99 -6.13 -27.81
CA GLU A 156 63.56 -5.89 -27.50
C GLU A 156 62.58 -5.98 -28.68
N ARG A 157 63.02 -6.17 -29.93
CA ARG A 157 62.09 -6.20 -31.08
C ARG A 157 62.29 -7.41 -31.98
N VAL A 158 61.21 -8.16 -32.12
CA VAL A 158 61.04 -9.18 -33.17
C VAL A 158 60.77 -8.45 -34.49
N VAL A 159 61.51 -8.81 -35.54
CA VAL A 159 61.35 -8.25 -36.88
C VAL A 159 60.74 -9.30 -37.80
N MET A 160 59.94 -8.85 -38.76
CA MET A 160 59.30 -9.70 -39.77
C MET A 160 60.13 -9.67 -41.05
N MET A 161 60.50 -10.83 -41.59
CA MET A 161 61.26 -10.94 -42.84
C MET A 161 60.61 -11.97 -43.78
N PRO A 162 60.52 -11.70 -45.09
CA PRO A 162 60.07 -12.66 -46.08
C PRO A 162 61.20 -13.65 -46.39
N HIS A 163 61.18 -14.82 -45.76
CA HIS A 163 62.12 -15.94 -45.90
C HIS A 163 63.50 -15.74 -45.24
N HIS A 164 64.25 -16.83 -45.08
CA HIS A 164 65.49 -16.90 -44.28
C HIS A 164 66.64 -15.94 -44.68
N PHE A 165 66.52 -15.26 -45.83
CA PHE A 165 67.49 -14.29 -46.35
C PHE A 165 66.81 -13.09 -47.06
N GLY A 166 65.53 -12.85 -46.79
CA GLY A 166 64.80 -11.74 -47.39
C GLY A 166 65.28 -10.37 -46.91
N GLY A 167 65.02 -9.34 -47.72
CA GLY A 167 65.19 -7.95 -47.30
C GLY A 167 64.18 -7.54 -46.22
N TRP A 168 64.33 -6.32 -45.70
CA TRP A 168 63.33 -5.72 -44.83
C TRP A 168 61.99 -5.61 -45.55
N LEU A 169 60.87 -5.87 -44.85
CA LEU A 169 59.55 -5.65 -45.42
C LEU A 169 59.36 -4.17 -45.77
N ASP A 170 58.92 -3.92 -46.99
CA ASP A 170 58.40 -2.61 -47.32
C ASP A 170 56.96 -2.46 -46.82
N ARG A 171 56.41 -1.25 -46.94
CA ARG A 171 55.05 -0.94 -46.52
C ARG A 171 54.02 -1.82 -47.23
N PHE A 172 54.21 -2.11 -48.51
CA PHE A 172 53.26 -2.89 -49.31
C PHE A 172 53.23 -4.35 -48.85
N ASP A 173 54.38 -4.93 -48.51
CA ASP A 173 54.47 -6.30 -48.01
C ASP A 173 53.77 -6.45 -46.66
N VAL A 174 53.89 -5.46 -45.76
CA VAL A 174 53.19 -5.45 -44.47
C VAL A 174 51.67 -5.36 -44.67
N GLU A 175 51.24 -4.48 -45.58
CA GLU A 175 49.82 -4.31 -45.93
C GLU A 175 49.25 -5.62 -46.53
N HIS A 176 49.98 -6.26 -47.44
CA HIS A 176 49.59 -7.54 -48.02
C HIS A 176 49.47 -8.65 -46.97
N ALA A 177 50.45 -8.78 -46.07
CA ALA A 177 50.45 -9.80 -45.02
C ALA A 177 49.26 -9.62 -44.05
N LEU A 178 48.95 -8.38 -43.65
CA LEU A 178 47.79 -8.07 -42.81
C LEU A 178 46.47 -8.40 -43.54
N GLN A 179 46.37 -8.07 -44.83
CA GLN A 179 45.19 -8.38 -45.63
C GLN A 179 44.98 -9.88 -45.81
N ALA A 180 46.06 -10.62 -46.09
CA ALA A 180 46.06 -12.08 -46.24
C ALA A 180 45.67 -12.78 -44.93
N ALA A 181 46.09 -12.23 -43.79
CA ALA A 181 45.66 -12.66 -42.45
C ALA A 181 44.20 -12.26 -42.11
N GLY A 182 43.50 -11.60 -43.02
CA GLY A 182 42.11 -11.15 -42.83
C GLY A 182 41.96 -9.96 -41.86
N ILE A 183 43.07 -9.26 -41.56
CA ILE A 183 43.08 -8.08 -40.70
C ILE A 183 42.80 -6.84 -41.54
N LYS A 184 41.81 -6.07 -41.13
CA LYS A 184 41.53 -4.76 -41.74
C LYS A 184 42.49 -3.72 -41.17
N PHE A 185 43.19 -2.99 -42.03
CA PHE A 185 44.05 -1.86 -41.67
C PHE A 185 43.66 -0.61 -42.46
N LYS A 186 44.13 0.57 -42.01
CA LYS A 186 44.00 1.84 -42.73
C LYS A 186 45.40 2.37 -43.02
N THR A 187 45.57 2.89 -44.21
CA THR A 187 46.80 3.51 -44.68
C THR A 187 46.65 5.02 -44.61
N ALA A 188 47.61 5.73 -44.00
CA ALA A 188 47.66 7.18 -44.15
C ALA A 188 47.97 7.46 -45.63
N GLY A 189 47.08 8.21 -46.29
CA GLY A 189 47.17 8.51 -47.72
C GLY A 189 48.51 9.15 -48.05
N VAL A 190 49.27 8.51 -48.94
CA VAL A 190 50.36 9.15 -49.67
C VAL A 190 49.78 9.38 -51.05
N GLU A 191 49.37 10.61 -51.33
CA GLU A 191 49.13 11.06 -52.70
C GLU A 191 50.50 11.04 -53.39
N TYR A 192 50.65 10.16 -54.38
CA TYR A 192 51.75 10.25 -55.32
C TYR A 192 51.29 11.23 -56.41
N GLU A 193 51.97 12.39 -56.52
CA GLU A 193 51.89 13.28 -57.69
C GLU A 193 52.37 12.58 -58.97
#